data_AF-A0A398AJ92-F1
#
_entry.id   AF-A0A398AJ92-F1
#
_cell.length_a   1.000
_cell.length_b   1.000
_cell.length_c   1.000
_cell.angle_alpha   90.00
_cell.angle_beta   90.00
_cell.angle_gamma   90.00
#
_symmetry.space_group_name_H-M   'P 1'
#
loop_
_entity.id
_entity.type
_entity.pdbx_description
1 polymer ?
#
loop_
_entity_poly.entity_id
_entity_poly.type
_entity_poly.pdbx_seq_one_letter_code
_entity_poly.pdbx_strand_id
1 'polypeptide(L)'
;MKKVSMLQKTWMVTRDGCPVIFHDIFMFTQENGVITEKRITEMALHEFLSYGPQKDGANVKPMFRKTKDGRIFEWKVVKDDPLCILQDAFVKVKRSVGFNIELKFDDILCMEKKSYVVNEHAEGRPIIFSSFHPDAALLIRNMQIKGGLQGIVEQRTPNAVQRVKDSKLSLISYGQLNCDPLEVIYLQYLMGVEGVIIDMVMEISEAIASISVRNKEDDEEDDGTKSMIMFGEERTKVKISKM
;
A
#
# COMPACT_ATOMS: atom_id res chain seq x y z
N MET A 1 5.15 -8.26 -18.04
CA MET A 1 5.00 -7.11 -17.12
C MET A 1 6.22 -7.05 -16.20
N LYS A 2 6.86 -5.88 -16.02
CA LYS A 2 7.91 -5.73 -15.00
C LYS A 2 7.24 -5.77 -13.62
N LYS A 3 7.55 -6.77 -12.80
CA LYS A 3 7.06 -6.84 -11.41
C LYS A 3 7.81 -5.80 -10.58
N VAL A 4 7.10 -4.82 -10.04
CA VAL A 4 7.63 -3.93 -9.01
C VAL A 4 6.84 -4.20 -7.74
N SER A 5 7.49 -4.83 -6.76
CA SER A 5 6.91 -5.01 -5.44
C SER A 5 7.11 -3.74 -4.63
N MET A 6 6.02 -3.21 -4.07
CA MET A 6 6.06 -2.04 -3.21
C MET A 6 5.41 -2.36 -1.86
N LEU A 7 6.00 -1.83 -0.79
CA LEU A 7 5.35 -1.83 0.52
C LEU A 7 4.46 -0.60 0.61
N GLN A 8 3.15 -0.80 0.78
CA GLN A 8 2.26 0.28 1.15
C GLN A 8 2.29 0.50 2.65
N LYS A 9 2.56 1.75 3.05
CA LYS A 9 2.49 2.17 4.45
C LYS A 9 1.94 3.59 4.52
N THR A 10 1.06 3.82 5.50
CA THR A 10 0.69 5.16 5.92
C THR A 10 1.79 5.73 6.79
N TRP A 11 2.23 6.94 6.47
CA TRP A 11 3.22 7.64 7.28
C TRP A 11 2.55 8.83 7.95
N MET A 12 2.84 9.06 9.23
CA MET A 12 2.43 10.26 9.96
C MET A 12 3.65 10.96 10.49
N VAL A 13 3.52 12.21 10.90
CA VAL A 13 4.62 12.97 11.47
C VAL A 13 4.27 13.32 12.90
N THR A 14 5.11 12.90 13.85
CA THR A 14 4.96 13.21 15.28
C THR A 14 5.14 14.70 15.54
N ARG A 15 4.78 15.17 16.73
CA ARG A 15 4.83 16.59 17.12
C ARG A 15 6.23 17.19 17.01
N ASP A 16 7.26 16.38 17.29
CA ASP A 16 8.68 16.72 17.15
C ASP A 16 9.20 16.59 15.69
N GLY A 17 8.32 16.29 14.74
CA GLY A 17 8.63 16.35 13.31
C GLY A 17 9.21 15.06 12.72
N CYS A 18 9.08 13.92 13.41
CA CYS A 18 9.64 12.66 12.94
C CYS A 18 8.59 11.85 12.14
N PRO A 19 8.86 11.48 10.88
CA PRO A 19 7.97 10.61 10.13
C PRO A 19 7.98 9.17 10.69
N VAL A 20 6.82 8.68 11.10
CA VAL A 20 6.57 7.35 11.66
C VAL A 20 5.66 6.53 10.75
N ILE A 21 5.81 5.20 10.79
CA ILE A 21 4.96 4.27 10.04
C ILE A 21 3.84 3.78 10.95
N PHE A 22 2.61 4.23 10.69
CA PHE A 22 1.43 3.80 11.44
C PHE A 22 0.16 4.09 10.63
N HIS A 23 -0.82 3.18 10.66
CA HIS A 23 -2.00 3.25 9.80
C HIS A 23 -3.09 4.20 10.32
N ASP A 24 -3.33 4.18 11.63
CA ASP A 24 -4.46 4.87 12.25
C ASP A 24 -4.06 6.28 12.70
N ILE A 25 -4.95 7.26 12.51
CA ILE A 25 -4.69 8.65 12.93
C ILE A 25 -4.56 8.77 14.46
N PHE A 26 -5.25 7.89 15.17
CA PHE A 26 -5.32 7.84 16.61
C PHE A 26 -4.76 6.53 17.14
N MET A 27 -4.07 6.61 18.28
CA MET A 27 -3.65 5.47 19.06
C MET A 27 -4.33 5.52 20.43
N PHE A 28 -4.93 4.40 20.84
CA PHE A 28 -5.50 4.25 22.17
C PHE A 28 -4.43 3.72 23.11
N THR A 29 -4.21 4.45 24.20
CA THR A 29 -3.17 4.17 25.19
C THR A 29 -3.79 4.11 26.57
N GLN A 30 -3.14 3.43 27.52
CA GLN A 30 -3.59 3.40 28.91
C GLN A 30 -2.53 4.02 29.82
N GLU A 31 -2.94 5.01 30.61
CA GLU A 31 -2.13 5.61 31.67
C GLU A 31 -2.95 5.60 32.97
N ASN A 32 -2.37 5.03 34.04
CA ASN A 32 -3.02 4.90 35.36
C ASN A 32 -4.43 4.26 35.31
N GLY A 33 -4.64 3.29 34.42
CA GLY A 33 -5.93 2.59 34.26
C GLY A 33 -6.97 3.34 33.42
N VAL A 34 -6.66 4.54 32.95
CA VAL A 34 -7.53 5.32 32.06
C VAL A 34 -7.08 5.15 30.62
N ILE A 35 -8.02 4.79 29.74
CA ILE A 35 -7.77 4.72 28.30
C ILE A 35 -7.94 6.12 27.70
N THR A 36 -6.93 6.57 26.97
CA THR A 36 -6.93 7.87 26.29
C THR A 36 -6.67 7.66 24.80
N GLU A 37 -7.47 8.35 23.99
CA GLU A 37 -7.25 8.48 22.55
C GLU A 37 -6.23 9.61 22.32
N LYS A 38 -5.11 9.28 21.67
CA LYS A 38 -4.05 10.26 21.33
C LYS A 38 -3.88 10.32 19.83
N ARG A 39 -3.86 11.52 19.26
CA ARG A 39 -3.55 11.72 17.84
C ARG A 39 -2.05 11.60 17.64
N ILE A 40 -1.62 10.81 16.65
CA ILE A 40 -0.18 10.55 16.42
C ILE A 40 0.61 11.85 16.18
N THR A 41 0.01 12.82 15.50
CA THR A 41 0.62 14.12 15.21
C THR A 41 0.87 14.99 16.45
N GLU A 42 0.25 14.65 17.58
CA GLU A 42 0.38 15.39 18.84
C GLU A 42 1.34 14.69 19.83
N MET A 43 1.75 13.46 19.53
CA MET A 43 2.67 12.66 20.33
C MET A 43 4.13 13.00 20.02
N ALA A 44 5.00 12.86 21.02
CA ALA A 44 6.45 12.90 20.79
C ALA A 44 6.94 11.54 20.26
N LEU A 45 8.06 11.51 19.52
CA LEU A 45 8.60 10.28 18.96
C LEU A 45 8.94 9.24 20.03
N HIS A 46 9.62 9.66 21.10
CA HIS A 46 10.00 8.74 22.19
C HIS A 46 8.77 8.11 22.88
N GLU A 47 7.68 8.87 22.97
CA GLU A 47 6.42 8.39 23.51
C GLU A 47 5.80 7.37 22.54
N PHE A 48 5.70 7.70 21.25
CA PHE A 48 5.18 6.80 20.22
C PHE A 48 5.94 5.47 20.20
N LEU A 49 7.28 5.53 20.22
CA LEU A 49 8.14 4.34 20.22
C LEU A 49 8.11 3.55 21.53
N SER A 50 7.45 4.03 22.59
CA SER A 50 7.31 3.29 23.86
C SER A 50 6.16 2.27 23.88
N TYR A 51 5.30 2.30 22.85
CA TYR A 51 4.12 1.43 22.74
C TYR A 51 4.36 0.22 21.83
N GLY A 52 3.62 -0.85 22.11
CA GLY A 52 3.66 -2.08 21.31
C GLY A 52 4.98 -2.84 21.45
N PRO A 53 5.13 -4.00 20.79
CA PRO A 53 6.31 -4.86 20.96
C PRO A 53 7.61 -4.08 20.76
N GLN A 54 8.54 -4.17 21.73
CA GLN A 54 9.83 -3.49 21.68
C GLN A 54 10.97 -4.50 21.51
N LYS A 55 12.06 -4.08 20.87
CA LYS A 55 13.23 -4.94 20.60
C LYS A 55 13.82 -5.59 21.85
N ASP A 56 13.77 -4.88 22.97
CA ASP A 56 14.44 -5.31 24.21
C ASP A 56 13.46 -5.94 25.23
N GLY A 57 12.18 -6.10 24.86
CA GLY A 57 11.15 -6.76 25.68
C GLY A 57 10.79 -6.10 27.01
N ALA A 58 11.53 -5.07 27.45
CA ALA A 58 11.34 -4.41 28.73
C ALA A 58 10.36 -3.22 28.62
N ASN A 59 9.38 -3.16 29.55
CA ASN A 59 8.46 -2.03 29.78
C ASN A 59 7.71 -1.51 28.55
N VAL A 60 7.02 -2.43 27.88
CA VAL A 60 6.10 -2.09 26.78
C VAL A 60 4.82 -1.48 27.36
N LYS A 61 4.51 -0.22 27.00
CA LYS A 61 3.16 0.30 27.24
C LYS A 61 2.17 -0.45 26.34
N PRO A 62 1.05 -0.97 26.88
CA PRO A 62 0.06 -1.67 26.07
C PRO A 62 -0.59 -0.71 25.08
N MET A 63 -0.79 -1.20 23.86
CA MET A 63 -1.54 -0.49 22.82
C MET A 63 -2.94 -1.06 22.74
N PHE A 64 -3.92 -0.20 22.48
CA PHE A 64 -5.32 -0.58 22.32
C PHE A 64 -5.83 -0.21 20.94
N ARG A 65 -6.84 -0.95 20.47
CA ARG A 65 -7.56 -0.63 19.24
C ARG A 65 -9.04 -0.53 19.49
N LYS A 66 -9.70 0.31 18.70
CA LYS A 66 -11.15 0.50 18.71
C LYS A 66 -11.75 -0.14 17.45
N THR A 67 -12.70 -1.04 17.64
CA THR A 67 -13.46 -1.63 16.54
C THR A 67 -14.49 -0.63 15.98
N LYS A 68 -15.06 -0.92 14.81
CA LYS A 68 -16.08 -0.06 14.18
C LYS A 68 -17.35 0.14 15.03
N ASP A 69 -17.69 -0.85 15.86
CA ASP A 69 -18.79 -0.80 16.82
C ASP A 69 -18.39 -0.17 18.18
N GLY A 70 -17.17 0.38 18.28
CA GLY A 70 -16.73 1.20 19.41
C GLY A 70 -16.11 0.43 20.58
N ARG A 71 -16.02 -0.89 20.52
CA ARG A 71 -15.34 -1.70 21.55
C ARG A 71 -13.84 -1.44 21.51
N ILE A 72 -13.24 -1.28 22.68
CA ILE A 72 -11.79 -1.12 22.84
C ILE A 72 -11.21 -2.43 23.38
N PHE A 73 -10.12 -2.90 22.77
CA PHE A 73 -9.42 -4.10 23.19
C PHE A 73 -7.92 -3.89 23.16
N GLU A 74 -7.21 -4.62 24.03
CA GLU A 74 -5.75 -4.62 24.04
C GLU A 74 -5.23 -5.34 22.79
N TRP A 75 -4.34 -4.68 22.06
CA TRP A 75 -3.71 -5.23 20.86
C TRP A 75 -2.59 -6.19 21.26
N LYS A 76 -2.93 -7.47 21.38
CA LYS A 76 -1.97 -8.56 21.59
C LYS A 76 -1.73 -9.30 20.30
N VAL A 77 -0.47 -9.36 19.87
CA VAL A 77 -0.05 -10.08 18.68
C VAL A 77 1.03 -11.08 19.05
N VAL A 78 0.97 -12.28 18.47
CA VAL A 78 1.96 -13.35 18.70
C VAL A 78 3.33 -12.97 18.14
N LYS A 79 3.35 -12.30 17.00
CA LYS A 79 4.56 -11.80 16.33
C LYS A 79 4.25 -10.49 15.64
N ASP A 80 4.89 -9.42 16.08
CA ASP A 80 4.83 -8.10 15.45
C ASP A 80 6.21 -7.45 15.56
N ASP A 81 6.52 -6.59 14.61
CA ASP A 81 7.74 -5.80 14.66
C ASP A 81 7.52 -4.53 15.51
N PRO A 82 8.58 -3.97 16.10
CA PRO A 82 8.46 -2.70 16.81
C PRO A 82 8.01 -1.58 15.89
N LEU A 83 7.28 -0.63 16.47
CA LEU A 83 6.98 0.64 15.82
C LEU A 83 8.29 1.28 15.35
N CYS A 84 8.27 1.88 14.16
CA CYS A 84 9.47 2.40 13.54
C CYS A 84 9.24 3.73 12.85
N ILE A 85 10.33 4.49 12.74
CA ILE A 85 10.40 5.67 11.90
C ILE A 85 10.57 5.28 10.44
N LEU A 86 10.28 6.22 9.56
CA LEU A 86 10.42 6.06 8.13
C LEU A 86 11.87 5.70 7.73
N GLN A 87 12.85 6.40 8.28
CA GLN A 87 14.25 6.18 7.97
C GLN A 87 14.67 4.72 8.25
N ASP A 88 14.20 4.15 9.37
CA ASP A 88 14.43 2.77 9.74
C ASP A 88 13.93 1.79 8.67
N ALA A 89 12.77 2.06 8.06
CA ALA A 89 12.23 1.22 7.01
C ALA A 89 13.05 1.30 5.72
N PHE A 90 13.59 2.47 5.37
CA PHE A 90 14.49 2.59 4.22
C PHE A 90 15.76 1.74 4.38
N VAL A 91 16.33 1.74 5.60
CA VAL A 91 17.53 0.97 5.93
C VAL A 91 17.26 -0.53 6.00
N LYS A 92 16.16 -0.95 6.65
CA LYS A 92 15.88 -2.37 6.90
C LYS A 92 15.30 -3.12 5.70
N VAL A 93 14.53 -2.44 4.85
CA VAL A 93 13.92 -3.05 3.67
C VAL A 93 14.93 -3.11 2.52
N LYS A 94 14.97 -4.25 1.82
CA LYS A 94 15.83 -4.47 0.65
C LYS A 94 15.66 -3.35 -0.39
N ARG A 95 16.78 -2.85 -0.94
CA ARG A 95 16.79 -1.78 -1.97
C ARG A 95 15.97 -2.08 -3.22
N SER A 96 15.76 -3.36 -3.55
CA SER A 96 14.94 -3.78 -4.68
C SER A 96 13.43 -3.59 -4.49
N VAL A 97 12.96 -3.35 -3.25
CA VAL A 97 11.55 -3.17 -2.93
C VAL A 97 11.25 -1.68 -2.86
N GLY A 98 10.24 -1.24 -3.60
CA GLY A 98 9.78 0.15 -3.58
C GLY A 98 8.86 0.46 -2.40
N PHE A 99 8.51 1.73 -2.23
CA PHE A 99 7.56 2.17 -1.20
C PHE A 99 6.39 2.90 -1.86
N ASN A 100 5.18 2.49 -1.52
CA ASN A 100 3.98 3.28 -1.74
C ASN A 100 3.63 4.01 -0.44
N ILE A 101 3.70 5.33 -0.48
CA ILE A 101 3.50 6.22 0.64
C ILE A 101 2.08 6.72 0.58
N GLU A 102 1.21 6.16 1.43
CA GLU A 102 -0.14 6.67 1.54
C GLU A 102 -0.14 7.96 2.37
N LEU A 103 -0.70 9.01 1.79
CA LEU A 103 -0.87 10.31 2.41
C LEU A 103 -2.33 10.52 2.75
N LYS A 104 -2.61 10.80 4.03
CA LYS A 104 -3.93 11.23 4.46
C LYS A 104 -4.05 12.75 4.32
N PHE A 105 -5.26 13.27 4.20
CA PHE A 105 -5.47 14.71 3.91
C PHE A 105 -4.82 15.62 4.96
N ASP A 106 -4.89 15.25 6.24
CA ASP A 106 -4.25 15.97 7.35
C ASP A 106 -2.72 16.02 7.23
N ASP A 107 -2.10 15.09 6.49
CA ASP A 107 -0.66 14.99 6.36
C ASP A 107 -0.07 16.00 5.37
N ILE A 108 -0.92 16.71 4.60
CA ILE A 108 -0.49 17.66 3.58
C ILE A 108 0.45 18.73 4.18
N LEU A 109 0.16 19.19 5.38
CA LEU A 109 0.98 20.19 6.08
C LEU A 109 2.37 19.66 6.48
N CYS A 110 2.52 18.35 6.58
CA CYS A 110 3.77 17.69 6.97
C CYS A 110 4.54 17.11 5.76
N MET A 111 4.12 17.44 4.54
CA MET A 111 4.70 16.90 3.31
C MET A 111 6.16 17.26 3.11
N GLU A 112 6.58 18.46 3.51
CA GLU A 112 7.98 18.89 3.41
C GLU A 112 8.91 17.97 4.20
N LYS A 113 8.52 17.59 5.42
CA LYS A 113 9.29 16.69 6.29
C LYS A 113 9.38 15.28 5.70
N LYS A 114 8.27 14.76 5.16
CA LYS A 114 8.25 13.46 4.49
C LYS A 114 9.15 13.47 3.23
N SER A 115 9.06 14.52 2.43
CA SER A 115 9.87 14.71 1.22
C SER A 115 11.37 14.76 1.53
N TYR A 116 11.77 15.47 2.60
CA TYR A 116 13.16 15.51 3.05
C TYR A 116 13.71 14.11 3.33
N VAL A 117 13.01 13.30 4.15
CA VAL A 117 13.46 11.94 4.49
C VAL A 117 13.52 11.05 3.25
N VAL A 118 12.57 11.18 2.32
CA VAL A 118 12.60 10.45 1.04
C VAL A 118 13.82 10.85 0.20
N ASN A 119 14.09 12.14 0.05
CA ASN A 119 15.21 12.63 -0.75
C ASN A 119 16.57 12.15 -0.21
N GLU A 120 16.72 12.14 1.12
CA GLU A 120 17.97 11.74 1.77
C GLU A 120 18.17 10.22 1.81
N HIS A 121 17.10 9.43 1.96
CA HIS A 121 17.22 8.00 2.28
C HIS A 121 16.68 7.03 1.22
N ALA A 122 15.96 7.51 0.19
CA ALA A 122 15.46 6.62 -0.86
C ALA A 122 16.57 6.12 -1.78
N GLU A 123 17.66 6.88 -1.97
CA GLU A 123 18.84 6.44 -2.75
C GLU A 123 18.49 5.87 -4.15
N GLY A 124 17.54 6.48 -4.86
CA GLY A 124 17.09 6.02 -6.19
C GLY A 124 16.13 4.82 -6.17
N ARG A 125 15.71 4.35 -5.00
CA ARG A 125 14.64 3.36 -4.83
C ARG A 125 13.33 3.86 -5.43
N PRO A 126 12.51 3.00 -6.04
CA PRO A 126 11.17 3.39 -6.51
C PRO A 126 10.30 3.84 -5.34
N ILE A 127 9.83 5.08 -5.39
CA ILE A 127 8.87 5.65 -4.45
C ILE A 127 7.61 6.02 -5.23
N ILE A 128 6.46 5.84 -4.62
CA ILE A 128 5.17 6.36 -5.10
C ILE A 128 4.54 7.08 -3.94
N PHE A 129 3.93 8.24 -4.21
CA PHE A 129 3.02 8.87 -3.26
C PHE A 129 1.59 8.60 -3.73
N SER A 130 0.74 8.10 -2.83
CA SER A 130 -0.65 7.81 -3.14
C SER A 130 -1.61 8.42 -2.13
N SER A 131 -2.85 8.68 -2.54
CA SER A 131 -3.91 9.13 -1.64
C SER A 131 -5.27 8.60 -2.08
N PHE A 132 -6.14 8.34 -1.09
CA PHE A 132 -7.57 8.10 -1.31
C PHE A 132 -8.35 9.40 -1.60
N HIS A 133 -7.75 10.55 -1.30
CA HIS A 133 -8.36 11.86 -1.51
C HIS A 133 -7.86 12.46 -2.84
N PRO A 134 -8.73 12.68 -3.84
CA PRO A 134 -8.30 13.15 -5.16
C PRO A 134 -7.60 14.52 -5.08
N ASP A 135 -8.12 15.44 -4.26
CA ASP A 135 -7.49 16.76 -4.08
C ASP A 135 -6.09 16.68 -3.45
N ALA A 136 -5.88 15.73 -2.52
CA ALA A 136 -4.55 15.51 -1.96
C ALA A 136 -3.60 14.98 -3.04
N ALA A 137 -4.03 14.02 -3.86
CA ALA A 137 -3.24 13.50 -4.98
C ALA A 137 -2.85 14.58 -6.00
N LEU A 138 -3.79 15.47 -6.33
CA LEU A 138 -3.55 16.63 -7.19
C LEU A 138 -2.56 17.62 -6.56
N LEU A 139 -2.69 17.88 -5.26
CA LEU A 139 -1.79 18.78 -4.56
C LEU A 139 -0.36 18.21 -4.52
N ILE A 140 -0.19 16.92 -4.19
CA ILE A 140 1.12 16.25 -4.18
C ILE A 140 1.77 16.33 -5.56
N ARG A 141 0.98 16.15 -6.63
CA ARG A 141 1.46 16.31 -8.01
C ARG A 141 2.01 17.71 -8.26
N ASN A 142 1.27 18.74 -7.82
CA ASN A 142 1.67 20.13 -8.01
C ASN A 142 2.91 20.50 -7.20
N MET A 143 3.19 19.80 -6.08
CA MET A 143 4.41 20.00 -5.28
C MET A 143 5.70 19.46 -5.94
N GLN A 144 5.63 18.81 -7.11
CA GLN A 144 6.80 18.33 -7.89
C GLN A 144 7.85 17.54 -7.07
N ILE A 145 7.39 16.66 -6.18
CA ILE A 145 8.30 15.89 -5.32
C ILE A 145 9.13 14.91 -6.15
N LYS A 146 10.44 14.87 -5.90
CA LYS A 146 11.35 13.88 -6.48
C LYS A 146 10.94 12.47 -6.02
N GLY A 147 10.21 11.75 -6.87
CA GLY A 147 9.63 10.46 -6.47
C GLY A 147 8.74 9.79 -7.52
N GLY A 148 8.91 10.08 -8.81
CA GLY A 148 8.49 9.20 -9.92
C GLY A 148 6.99 9.06 -10.23
N LEU A 149 6.10 8.86 -9.25
CA LEU A 149 4.68 8.59 -9.51
C LEU A 149 3.78 9.19 -8.41
N GLN A 150 2.69 9.85 -8.82
CA GLN A 150 1.60 10.30 -7.95
C GLN A 150 0.33 9.55 -8.32
N GLY A 151 -0.11 8.66 -7.43
CA GLY A 151 -1.26 7.78 -7.65
C GLY A 151 -2.51 8.21 -6.88
N ILE A 152 -3.68 8.04 -7.49
CA ILE A 152 -4.94 7.98 -6.74
C ILE A 152 -5.23 6.51 -6.44
N VAL A 153 -5.58 6.24 -5.19
CA VAL A 153 -6.13 4.93 -4.80
C VAL A 153 -7.65 5.05 -4.77
N GLU A 154 -8.35 4.41 -5.69
CA GLU A 154 -9.82 4.51 -5.78
C GLU A 154 -10.50 3.14 -5.88
N GLN A 155 -11.67 3.01 -5.25
CA GLN A 155 -12.59 1.91 -5.53
C GLN A 155 -13.30 2.15 -6.87
N ARG A 156 -13.37 1.09 -7.68
CA ARG A 156 -13.72 1.12 -9.12
C ARG A 156 -14.97 1.95 -9.43
N THR A 157 -14.81 3.05 -10.15
CA THR A 157 -15.89 3.66 -10.95
C THR A 157 -15.41 3.91 -12.38
N PRO A 158 -16.18 3.55 -13.44
CA PRO A 158 -15.74 3.73 -14.83
C PRO A 158 -15.34 5.17 -15.19
N ASN A 159 -16.01 6.15 -14.59
CA ASN A 159 -15.72 7.57 -14.80
C ASN A 159 -14.43 8.03 -14.10
N ALA A 160 -13.92 7.30 -13.11
CA ALA A 160 -12.68 7.64 -12.43
C ALA A 160 -11.46 7.49 -13.33
N VAL A 161 -11.39 6.42 -14.12
CA VAL A 161 -10.25 6.12 -15.00
C VAL A 161 -9.94 7.30 -15.92
N GLN A 162 -10.97 7.84 -16.59
CA GLN A 162 -10.79 8.93 -17.52
C GLN A 162 -10.33 10.20 -16.80
N ARG A 163 -10.95 10.55 -15.66
CA ARG A 163 -10.55 11.72 -14.86
C ARG A 163 -9.11 11.64 -14.35
N VAL A 164 -8.68 10.45 -13.93
CA VAL A 164 -7.32 10.20 -13.44
C VAL A 164 -6.31 10.37 -14.59
N LYS A 165 -6.60 9.79 -15.76
CA LYS A 165 -5.78 9.95 -16.98
C LYS A 165 -5.68 11.40 -17.43
N ASP A 166 -6.78 12.15 -17.45
CA ASP A 166 -6.80 13.57 -17.83
C ASP A 166 -5.99 14.43 -16.84
N SER A 167 -6.02 14.05 -15.56
CA SER A 167 -5.19 14.66 -14.50
C SER A 167 -3.74 14.18 -14.52
N LYS A 168 -3.37 13.31 -15.48
CA LYS A 168 -2.07 12.65 -15.66
C LYS A 168 -1.60 11.85 -14.43
N LEU A 169 -2.50 11.54 -13.50
CA LEU A 169 -2.23 10.78 -12.28
C LEU A 169 -2.25 9.29 -12.62
N SER A 170 -1.60 8.47 -11.80
CA SER A 170 -1.68 7.01 -11.95
C SER A 170 -2.87 6.45 -11.16
N LEU A 171 -3.53 5.43 -11.70
CA LEU A 171 -4.62 4.75 -11.01
C LEU A 171 -4.12 3.47 -10.33
N ILE A 172 -4.26 3.40 -9.01
CA ILE A 172 -3.94 2.20 -8.23
C ILE A 172 -5.24 1.70 -7.59
N SER A 173 -5.53 0.40 -7.70
CA SER A 173 -6.71 -0.18 -7.05
C SER A 173 -6.38 -0.84 -5.72
N TYR A 174 -7.37 -0.93 -4.84
CA TYR A 174 -7.28 -1.62 -3.55
C TYR A 174 -8.62 -2.31 -3.22
N GLY A 175 -8.59 -3.31 -2.34
CA GLY A 175 -9.78 -3.94 -1.78
C GLY A 175 -9.79 -5.47 -1.90
N GLN A 176 -10.78 -6.10 -1.27
CA GLN A 176 -10.88 -7.56 -1.19
C GLN A 176 -10.89 -8.25 -2.56
N LEU A 177 -11.50 -7.61 -3.55
CA LEU A 177 -11.57 -8.11 -4.93
C LEU A 177 -10.20 -8.15 -5.63
N ASN A 178 -9.15 -7.57 -5.06
CA ASN A 178 -7.80 -7.72 -5.60
C ASN A 178 -7.15 -9.04 -5.20
N CYS A 179 -7.72 -9.75 -4.22
CA CYS A 179 -7.23 -11.04 -3.75
C CYS A 179 -7.96 -12.25 -4.40
N ASP A 180 -8.94 -12.01 -5.28
CA ASP A 180 -9.76 -13.03 -5.93
C ASP A 180 -10.03 -12.66 -7.41
N PRO A 181 -10.17 -13.65 -8.30
CA PRO A 181 -9.09 -14.36 -9.00
C PRO A 181 -8.33 -13.49 -10.03
N LEU A 182 -7.27 -14.05 -10.64
CA LEU A 182 -6.37 -13.37 -11.60
C LEU A 182 -7.09 -12.59 -12.72
N GLU A 183 -8.26 -13.05 -13.14
CA GLU A 183 -9.11 -12.39 -14.11
C GLU A 183 -9.47 -10.96 -13.67
N VAL A 184 -9.69 -10.72 -12.39
CA VAL A 184 -10.00 -9.38 -11.86
C VAL A 184 -8.79 -8.45 -11.98
N ILE A 185 -7.59 -8.93 -11.68
CA ILE A 185 -6.35 -8.17 -11.87
C ILE A 185 -6.12 -7.87 -13.36
N TYR A 186 -6.38 -8.84 -14.24
CA TYR A 186 -6.23 -8.67 -15.69
C TYR A 186 -7.24 -7.68 -16.27
N LEU A 187 -8.51 -7.75 -15.85
CA LEU A 187 -9.54 -6.78 -16.23
C LEU A 187 -9.18 -5.38 -15.76
N GLN A 188 -8.64 -5.23 -14.55
CA GLN A 188 -8.17 -3.94 -14.05
C GLN A 188 -7.06 -3.36 -14.93
N TYR A 189 -6.08 -4.18 -15.33
CA TYR A 189 -5.04 -3.77 -16.27
C TYR A 189 -5.62 -3.27 -17.60
N LEU A 190 -6.59 -3.99 -18.20
CA LEU A 190 -7.26 -3.56 -19.44
C LEU A 190 -8.04 -2.25 -19.28
N MET A 191 -8.62 -2.01 -18.10
CA MET A 191 -9.28 -0.76 -17.77
C MET A 191 -8.30 0.39 -17.55
N GLY A 192 -6.98 0.16 -17.61
CA GLY A 192 -5.96 1.18 -17.40
C GLY A 192 -5.61 1.43 -15.94
N VAL A 193 -5.86 0.46 -15.06
CA VAL A 193 -5.29 0.45 -13.70
C VAL A 193 -3.81 0.11 -13.81
N GLU A 194 -2.95 0.95 -13.25
CA GLU A 194 -1.48 0.84 -13.35
C GLU A 194 -0.87 0.06 -12.17
N GLY A 195 -1.57 -0.06 -11.05
CA GLY A 195 -1.12 -0.79 -9.87
C GLY A 195 -2.27 -1.41 -9.07
N VAL A 196 -1.98 -2.49 -8.35
CA VAL A 196 -2.97 -3.21 -7.53
C VAL A 196 -2.35 -3.46 -6.16
N ILE A 197 -3.06 -3.04 -5.11
CA ILE A 197 -2.70 -3.26 -3.70
C ILE A 197 -3.37 -4.56 -3.26
N ILE A 198 -2.55 -5.48 -2.73
CA ILE A 198 -2.95 -6.82 -2.31
C ILE A 198 -2.41 -7.12 -0.91
N ASP A 199 -3.18 -7.87 -0.12
CA ASP A 199 -2.73 -8.35 1.19
C ASP A 199 -1.98 -9.69 1.07
N MET A 200 -2.46 -10.59 0.19
CA MET A 200 -1.89 -11.92 -0.04
C MET A 200 -0.80 -11.91 -1.11
N VAL A 201 0.33 -11.23 -0.81
CA VAL A 201 1.41 -10.98 -1.78
C VAL A 201 1.99 -12.26 -2.39
N MET A 202 2.21 -13.31 -1.59
CA MET A 202 2.81 -14.56 -2.05
C MET A 202 1.92 -15.29 -3.05
N GLU A 203 0.65 -15.51 -2.67
CA GLU A 203 -0.34 -16.23 -3.48
C GLU A 203 -0.51 -15.57 -4.86
N ILE A 204 -0.70 -14.25 -4.89
CA ILE A 204 -0.85 -13.52 -6.15
C ILE A 204 0.45 -13.49 -6.95
N SER A 205 1.62 -13.40 -6.30
CA SER A 205 2.90 -13.38 -7.00
C SER A 205 3.19 -14.70 -7.71
N GLU A 206 2.84 -15.83 -7.08
CA GLU A 206 2.90 -17.18 -7.64
C GLU A 206 1.89 -17.35 -8.77
N ALA A 207 0.64 -16.94 -8.55
CA ALA A 207 -0.42 -16.98 -9.56
C ALA A 207 -0.05 -16.18 -10.82
N ILE A 208 0.57 -14.99 -10.68
CA ILE A 208 1.06 -14.22 -11.83
C ILE A 208 2.27 -14.90 -12.48
N ALA A 209 3.12 -15.59 -11.72
CA ALA A 209 4.29 -16.29 -12.27
C ALA A 209 3.91 -17.52 -13.11
N SER A 210 2.78 -18.16 -12.83
CA SER A 210 2.29 -19.32 -13.59
C SER A 210 1.58 -18.95 -14.89
N ILE A 211 1.25 -17.68 -15.11
CA ILE A 211 0.67 -17.21 -16.39
C ILE A 211 1.78 -17.13 -17.44
N SER A 212 1.78 -18.07 -18.39
CA SER A 212 2.51 -17.96 -19.66
C SER A 212 1.59 -17.41 -20.75
N VAL A 213 1.85 -16.19 -21.24
CA VAL A 213 1.17 -15.64 -22.43
C VAL A 213 1.94 -16.09 -23.68
N ARG A 214 1.31 -16.88 -24.56
CA ARG A 214 1.83 -17.18 -25.90
C ARG A 214 0.91 -16.57 -26.96
N ASN A 215 1.50 -16.05 -28.05
CA ASN A 215 0.76 -15.46 -29.16
C ASN A 215 -0.01 -16.56 -29.93
N LYS A 216 -1.15 -16.18 -30.51
CA LYS A 216 -2.11 -17.07 -31.21
C LYS A 216 -1.54 -17.80 -32.44
N GLU A 217 -0.29 -17.58 -32.83
CA GLU A 217 0.28 -18.08 -34.08
C GLU A 217 0.94 -19.48 -33.98
N ASP A 218 1.11 -20.04 -32.77
CA ASP A 218 2.04 -21.16 -32.59
C ASP A 218 1.46 -22.53 -32.18
N ASP A 219 0.14 -22.81 -32.19
CA ASP A 219 -0.33 -24.17 -31.83
C ASP A 219 -1.51 -24.66 -32.68
N GLU A 220 -1.24 -25.59 -33.61
CA GLU A 220 -2.21 -26.42 -34.33
C GLU A 220 -2.74 -27.63 -33.52
N GLU A 221 -2.39 -27.80 -32.23
CA GLU A 221 -2.90 -28.93 -31.43
C GLU A 221 -3.62 -28.51 -30.14
N ASP A 222 -4.86 -28.98 -30.03
CA ASP A 222 -5.80 -28.78 -28.92
C ASP A 222 -5.66 -29.92 -27.90
N ASP A 223 -4.56 -29.92 -27.15
CA ASP A 223 -4.45 -30.67 -25.90
C ASP A 223 -5.28 -29.93 -24.83
N GLY A 224 -6.29 -30.62 -24.28
CA GLY A 224 -7.33 -30.15 -23.34
C GLY A 224 -6.85 -29.56 -22.00
N THR A 225 -5.60 -29.10 -21.92
CA THR A 225 -4.99 -28.35 -20.83
C THR A 225 -5.15 -26.81 -21.00
N LYS A 226 -5.84 -26.36 -22.05
CA LYS A 226 -6.10 -24.93 -22.33
C LYS A 226 -7.44 -24.48 -21.72
N SER A 227 -7.42 -23.47 -20.86
CA SER A 227 -8.64 -22.81 -20.38
C SER A 227 -9.04 -21.72 -21.38
N MET A 228 -10.30 -21.77 -21.80
CA MET A 228 -10.86 -20.79 -22.73
C MET A 228 -11.39 -19.60 -21.92
N ILE A 229 -10.75 -18.44 -22.05
CA ILE A 229 -11.27 -17.20 -21.47
C ILE A 229 -12.08 -16.50 -22.56
N MET A 230 -13.33 -16.16 -22.25
CA MET A 230 -14.27 -15.53 -23.18
C MET A 230 -14.16 -14.00 -23.08
N PHE A 231 -14.05 -13.31 -24.21
CA PHE A 231 -13.90 -11.86 -24.32
C PHE A 231 -15.00 -11.27 -25.21
N GLY A 232 -16.24 -11.12 -24.72
CA GLY A 232 -17.34 -10.72 -25.59
C GLY A 232 -17.52 -11.72 -26.75
N GLU A 233 -17.40 -11.26 -28.00
CA GLU A 233 -17.40 -12.13 -29.20
C GLU A 233 -16.04 -12.75 -29.53
N GLU A 234 -14.94 -12.25 -28.95
CA GLU A 234 -13.59 -12.77 -29.20
C GLU A 234 -13.18 -13.86 -28.20
N ARG A 235 -12.40 -14.82 -28.71
CA ARG A 235 -11.88 -15.97 -27.95
C ARG A 235 -10.37 -15.90 -27.86
N THR A 236 -9.80 -16.04 -26.66
CA THR A 236 -8.35 -16.21 -26.47
C THR A 236 -8.08 -17.45 -25.60
N LYS A 237 -7.24 -18.35 -26.10
CA LYS A 237 -6.83 -19.56 -25.39
C LYS A 237 -5.67 -19.22 -24.45
N VAL A 238 -5.79 -19.59 -23.18
CA VAL A 238 -4.71 -19.48 -22.20
C VAL A 238 -4.42 -20.88 -21.67
N LYS A 239 -3.15 -21.28 -21.62
CA LYS A 239 -2.77 -22.56 -21.01
C LYS A 239 -2.53 -22.32 -19.52
N ILE A 240 -3.31 -22.98 -18.67
CA ILE A 240 -3.11 -22.93 -17.21
C ILE A 240 -2.32 -24.19 -16.85
N SER A 241 -1.07 -24.02 -16.43
CA SER A 241 -0.32 -25.14 -15.84
C SER A 241 -0.95 -25.47 -14.48
N LYS A 242 -1.56 -26.65 -14.35
CA LYS A 242 -1.93 -27.17 -13.02
C LYS A 242 -0.65 -27.46 -12.23
N MET A 243 -0.66 -27.09 -10.94
CA MET A 243 0.28 -27.59 -9.94
C MET A 243 0.23 -29.13 -9.87
#